data_AF-A0A3M1F2Y8-F1
#
_entry.id   AF-A0A3M1F2Y8-F1
#
_cell.length_a   1.000
_cell.length_b   1.000
_cell.length_c   1.000
_cell.angle_alpha   90.00
_cell.angle_beta   90.00
_cell.angle_gamma   90.00
#
_symmetry.space_group_name_H-M   'P 1'
#
loop_
_entity.id
_entity.type
_entity.pdbx_description
1 polymer ?
#
loop_
_entity_poly.entity_id
_entity_poly.type
_entity_poly.pdbx_seq_one_letter_code
_entity_poly.pdbx_strand_id
1 'polypeptide(L)'
;MRGTEVTYHEICAENFFVGTTVFLTLALPPAWELTMGAGRPEVTASHRHDGRRWVATGDAWYVLDDPVRRWAMEVRLNARPADRPRRAIAIPDATVAGHPAQIVWKRRRRGLFQRWTVTYVTLTFHCPHTRRYLKVEFSGRPPDEAFEEVLQAARYLRCH
;
A
#
# COMPACT_ATOMS: atom_id res chain seq x y z
N MET A 1 24.26 -10.24 -3.94
CA MET A 1 23.02 -9.63 -3.44
C MET A 1 22.33 -10.65 -2.54
N ARG A 2 22.39 -10.46 -1.22
CA ARG A 2 21.66 -11.34 -0.27
C ARG A 2 20.17 -11.14 -0.54
N GLY A 3 19.41 -12.24 -0.68
CA GLY A 3 17.96 -12.16 -0.85
C GLY A 3 17.37 -11.32 0.27
N THR A 4 16.59 -10.30 -0.08
CA THR A 4 15.88 -9.49 0.91
C THR A 4 14.87 -10.41 1.60
N GLU A 5 15.15 -10.81 2.82
CA GLU A 5 14.17 -11.49 3.67
C GLU A 5 13.00 -10.53 3.88
N VAL A 6 11.78 -11.02 3.65
CA VAL A 6 10.55 -10.24 3.79
C VAL A 6 9.52 -11.02 4.58
N THR A 7 8.77 -10.29 5.40
CA THR A 7 7.58 -10.75 6.11
C THR A 7 6.34 -10.24 5.38
N TYR A 8 5.30 -11.06 5.32
CA TYR A 8 4.07 -10.74 4.62
C TYR A 8 2.98 -10.27 5.59
N HIS A 9 2.39 -9.12 5.30
CA HIS A 9 1.34 -8.50 6.10
C HIS A 9 0.10 -8.29 5.25
N GLU A 10 -1.01 -8.94 5.63
CA GLU A 10 -2.25 -8.85 4.88
C GLU A 10 -3.03 -7.59 5.26
N ILE A 11 -3.32 -6.75 4.26
CA ILE A 11 -4.24 -5.63 4.40
C ILE A 11 -5.61 -6.12 3.98
N CYS A 12 -6.51 -6.27 4.94
CA CYS A 12 -7.87 -6.74 4.71
C CYS A 12 -8.89 -5.91 5.48
N ALA A 13 -10.15 -6.10 5.13
CA ALA A 13 -11.30 -5.71 5.94
C ALA A 13 -11.98 -6.97 6.45
N GLU A 14 -12.26 -7.01 7.75
CA GLU A 14 -12.98 -8.10 8.38
C GLU A 14 -14.44 -7.72 8.62
N ASN A 15 -15.36 -8.61 8.25
CA ASN A 15 -16.77 -8.45 8.51
C ASN A 15 -17.37 -9.81 8.90
N PHE A 16 -18.19 -9.82 9.95
CA PHE A 16 -18.78 -11.05 10.48
C PHE A 16 -19.62 -11.84 9.44
N PHE A 17 -20.38 -11.14 8.58
CA PHE A 17 -21.26 -11.79 7.60
C PHE A 17 -20.54 -12.14 6.29
N VAL A 18 -19.62 -11.29 5.87
CA VAL A 18 -18.96 -11.39 4.56
C VAL A 18 -17.63 -12.15 4.62
N GLY A 19 -17.05 -12.26 5.82
CA GLY A 19 -15.71 -12.77 6.07
C GLY A 19 -14.62 -11.73 5.76
N THR A 20 -13.40 -12.23 5.59
CA THR A 20 -12.23 -11.42 5.21
C THR A 20 -12.29 -11.00 3.74
N THR A 21 -12.12 -9.70 3.50
CA THR A 21 -12.03 -9.12 2.15
C THR A 21 -10.67 -8.45 1.99
N VAL A 22 -9.84 -8.95 1.09
CA VAL A 22 -8.42 -8.58 0.99
C VAL A 22 -8.23 -7.40 0.03
N PHE A 23 -7.43 -6.42 0.44
CA PHE A 23 -6.94 -5.39 -0.47
C PHE A 23 -5.71 -5.89 -1.21
N LEU A 24 -4.64 -6.17 -0.47
CA LEU A 24 -3.37 -6.74 -0.93
C LEU A 24 -2.59 -7.31 0.26
N THR A 25 -1.48 -7.98 -0.01
CA THR A 25 -0.50 -8.38 0.99
C THR A 25 0.79 -7.59 0.79
N LEU A 26 1.18 -6.78 1.77
CA LEU A 26 2.47 -6.09 1.77
C LEU A 26 3.58 -7.09 2.07
N ALA A 27 4.72 -6.90 1.41
CA ALA A 27 5.97 -7.51 1.81
C ALA A 27 6.82 -6.42 2.45
N LEU A 28 7.30 -6.66 3.67
CA LEU A 28 8.08 -5.72 4.45
C LEU A 28 9.32 -6.40 5.02
N PRO A 29 10.41 -5.66 5.29
CA PRO A 29 11.54 -6.23 6.03
C PRO A 29 11.11 -6.68 7.44
N PRO A 30 11.78 -7.67 8.05
CA PRO A 30 11.30 -8.29 9.30
C PRO A 30 11.18 -7.36 10.51
N ALA A 31 11.87 -6.22 10.50
CA ALA A 31 11.80 -5.23 11.58
C ALA A 31 10.52 -4.38 11.55
N TRP A 32 9.77 -4.40 10.45
CA TRP A 32 8.56 -3.60 10.29
C TRP A 32 7.33 -4.36 10.77
N GLU A 33 6.51 -3.67 11.54
CA GLU A 33 5.20 -4.13 11.97
C GLU A 33 4.10 -3.35 11.25
N LEU A 34 2.96 -4.00 11.04
CA LEU A 34 1.76 -3.40 10.45
C LEU A 34 0.66 -3.38 11.51
N THR A 35 0.25 -2.18 11.91
CA THR A 35 -0.80 -1.97 12.90
C THR A 35 -1.97 -1.19 12.29
N MET A 36 -3.17 -1.32 12.87
CA MET A 36 -4.33 -0.54 12.39
C MET A 36 -4.10 0.95 12.65
N GLY A 37 -4.42 1.78 11.65
CA GLY A 37 -4.39 3.23 11.78
C GLY A 37 -5.64 3.78 12.47
N ALA A 38 -5.79 5.10 12.42
CA ALA A 38 -6.93 5.80 13.03
C ALA A 38 -8.30 5.47 12.38
N GLY A 39 -8.31 4.90 11.17
CA GLY A 39 -9.51 4.50 10.43
C GLY A 39 -9.61 3.00 10.25
N ARG A 40 -10.83 2.46 10.27
CA ARG A 40 -11.06 1.06 9.89
C ARG A 40 -11.07 0.94 8.36
N PRO A 41 -10.67 -0.21 7.81
CA PRO A 41 -10.86 -0.50 6.40
C PRO A 41 -12.34 -0.41 6.00
N GLU A 42 -12.62 0.33 4.92
CA GLU A 42 -13.96 0.55 4.38
C GLU A 42 -14.08 -0.11 3.01
N VAL A 43 -15.09 -0.96 2.84
CA VAL A 43 -15.34 -1.71 1.60
C VAL A 43 -16.68 -1.30 1.01
N THR A 44 -16.65 -0.74 -0.19
CA THR A 44 -17.86 -0.42 -0.96
C THR A 44 -18.29 -1.59 -1.83
N ALA A 45 -17.33 -2.29 -2.44
CA ALA A 45 -17.59 -3.42 -3.33
C ALA A 45 -16.47 -4.46 -3.22
N SER A 46 -16.84 -5.74 -3.38
CA SER A 46 -15.90 -6.86 -3.42
C SER A 46 -16.22 -7.80 -4.58
N HIS A 47 -15.24 -8.57 -5.02
CA HIS A 47 -15.41 -9.66 -5.97
C HIS A 47 -14.63 -10.88 -5.51
N ARG A 48 -14.91 -12.05 -6.09
CA ARG A 48 -14.13 -13.28 -5.84
C ARG A 48 -13.19 -13.55 -7.01
N HIS A 49 -11.96 -13.93 -6.68
CA HIS A 49 -10.95 -14.37 -7.64
C HIS A 49 -10.07 -15.41 -6.94
N ASP A 50 -9.84 -16.56 -7.59
CA ASP A 50 -9.07 -17.70 -7.07
C ASP A 50 -9.45 -18.11 -5.64
N GLY A 51 -10.75 -18.27 -5.41
CA GLY A 51 -11.31 -18.69 -4.12
C GLY A 51 -11.30 -17.61 -3.03
N ARG A 52 -10.52 -16.54 -3.19
CA ARG A 52 -10.40 -15.42 -2.23
C ARG A 52 -11.35 -14.27 -2.58
N ARG A 53 -11.74 -13.50 -1.57
CA ARG A 53 -12.55 -12.29 -1.74
C ARG A 53 -11.64 -11.06 -1.72
N TRP A 54 -11.72 -10.26 -2.77
CA TRP A 54 -10.90 -9.08 -2.97
C TRP A 54 -11.75 -7.81 -2.92
N VAL A 55 -11.21 -6.75 -2.33
CA VAL A 55 -11.84 -5.43 -2.35
C VAL A 55 -11.73 -4.88 -3.76
N ALA A 56 -12.87 -4.69 -4.44
CA ALA A 56 -12.95 -4.06 -5.75
C ALA A 56 -12.90 -2.53 -5.62
N THR A 57 -13.62 -2.01 -4.63
CA THR A 57 -13.70 -0.58 -4.30
C THR A 57 -13.64 -0.41 -2.79
N GLY A 58 -12.68 0.39 -2.31
CA GLY A 58 -12.57 0.67 -0.88
C GLY A 58 -11.32 1.47 -0.53
N ASP A 59 -11.23 1.77 0.76
CA ASP A 59 -10.14 2.53 1.36
C ASP A 59 -9.68 1.83 2.65
N ALA A 60 -8.38 1.90 2.95
CA ALA A 60 -7.81 1.31 4.15
C ALA A 60 -6.70 2.21 4.72
N TRP A 61 -6.57 2.23 6.04
CA TRP A 61 -5.60 3.05 6.78
C TRP A 61 -4.89 2.22 7.83
N TYR A 62 -3.57 2.18 7.74
CA TYR A 62 -2.70 1.42 8.62
C TYR A 62 -1.52 2.29 9.05
N VAL A 63 -0.75 1.79 10.00
CA VAL A 63 0.54 2.36 10.39
C VAL A 63 1.58 1.26 10.20
N LEU A 64 2.71 1.65 9.62
CA LEU A 64 3.93 0.88 9.63
C LEU A 64 4.88 1.47 10.66
N ASP A 65 5.42 0.61 11.51
CA ASP A 65 6.40 1.02 12.51
C ASP A 65 7.59 0.05 12.56
N ASP A 66 8.79 0.63 12.71
CA ASP A 66 10.00 -0.08 13.10
C ASP A 66 10.29 0.32 14.56
N PRO A 67 9.99 -0.55 15.54
CA PRO A 67 10.12 -0.22 16.95
C PRO A 67 11.59 -0.03 17.38
N VAL A 68 12.54 -0.64 16.67
CA VAL A 68 13.97 -0.57 16.99
C VAL A 68 14.54 0.79 16.56
N ARG A 69 14.26 1.20 15.32
CA ARG A 69 14.71 2.49 14.77
C ARG A 69 13.80 3.66 15.12
N ARG A 70 12.64 3.38 15.72
CA ARG A 70 11.58 4.36 16.06
C ARG A 70 11.10 5.13 14.83
N TRP A 71 10.96 4.42 13.71
CA TRP A 71 10.37 4.96 12.50
C TRP A 71 8.90 4.61 12.46
N ALA A 72 8.08 5.56 11.99
CA ALA A 72 6.65 5.34 11.81
C ALA A 72 6.15 6.10 10.58
N MET A 73 5.28 5.45 9.80
CA MET A 73 4.60 6.05 8.66
C MET A 73 3.16 5.55 8.56
N GLU A 74 2.26 6.44 8.19
CA GLU A 74 0.90 6.11 7.80
C GLU A 74 0.89 5.41 6.44
N VAL A 75 0.09 4.37 6.30
CA VAL A 75 -0.20 3.70 5.04
C VAL A 75 -1.66 3.92 4.69
N ARG A 76 -1.90 4.57 3.57
CA ARG A 76 -3.24 4.68 2.99
C ARG A 76 -3.31 3.87 1.72
N LEU A 77 -4.33 3.03 1.64
CA LEU A 77 -4.59 2.22 0.46
C LEU A 77 -5.94 2.57 -0.14
N ASN A 78 -5.99 2.67 -1.45
CA ASN A 78 -7.21 2.86 -2.21
C ASN A 78 -7.31 1.84 -3.34
N ALA A 79 -8.42 1.11 -3.38
CA ALA A 79 -8.77 0.20 -4.47
C ALA A 79 -9.93 0.79 -5.27
N ARG A 80 -9.81 0.80 -6.59
CA ARG A 80 -10.87 1.20 -7.52
C ARG A 80 -10.98 0.22 -8.68
N PRO A 81 -12.17 0.01 -9.26
CA PRO A 81 -12.34 -0.82 -10.45
C PRO A 81 -11.57 -0.24 -11.64
N ALA A 82 -11.09 -1.12 -12.51
CA ALA A 82 -10.41 -0.75 -13.75
C ALA A 82 -11.36 -0.66 -14.95
N ASP A 83 -12.64 -0.31 -14.73
CA ASP A 83 -13.73 -0.35 -15.72
C ASP A 83 -13.53 0.58 -16.93
N ARG A 84 -12.54 1.48 -16.84
CA ARG A 84 -12.02 2.22 -17.99
C ARG A 84 -10.50 2.06 -18.00
N PRO A 85 -9.86 1.84 -19.17
CA PRO A 85 -8.43 2.01 -19.27
C PRO A 85 -8.14 3.48 -18.96
N ARG A 86 -7.80 3.79 -17.70
CA ARG A 86 -6.98 4.98 -17.45
C ARG A 86 -5.75 4.80 -18.32
N ARG A 87 -5.29 5.88 -18.96
CA ARG A 87 -4.03 5.90 -19.70
C ARG A 87 -3.06 4.99 -18.94
N ALA A 88 -2.62 3.92 -19.61
CA ALA A 88 -1.53 3.09 -19.12
C ALA A 88 -0.49 4.03 -18.50
N ILE A 89 0.09 3.65 -17.35
CA ILE A 89 1.15 4.44 -16.72
C ILE A 89 2.15 4.78 -17.83
N ALA A 90 2.16 6.05 -18.24
CA ALA A 90 2.64 6.41 -19.58
C ALA A 90 4.13 6.09 -19.73
N ILE A 91 4.85 6.13 -18.61
CA ILE A 91 6.21 5.65 -18.43
C ILE A 91 6.25 5.04 -17.02
N PRO A 92 6.36 3.71 -16.87
CA PRO A 92 6.49 3.08 -15.56
C PRO A 92 7.89 3.28 -15.01
N ASP A 93 7.98 3.72 -13.76
CA ASP A 93 9.26 3.96 -13.07
C ASP A 93 9.73 2.70 -12.30
N ALA A 94 8.85 1.71 -12.14
CA ALA A 94 9.11 0.50 -11.37
C ALA A 94 8.20 -0.67 -11.78
N THR A 95 8.51 -1.85 -11.23
CA THR A 95 7.63 -3.02 -11.25
C THR A 95 7.25 -3.39 -9.82
N VAL A 96 5.96 -3.61 -9.57
CA VAL A 96 5.39 -3.96 -8.28
C VAL A 96 4.47 -5.16 -8.47
N ALA A 97 4.71 -6.27 -7.75
CA ALA A 97 3.96 -7.52 -7.92
C ALA A 97 3.93 -8.04 -9.38
N GLY A 98 4.99 -7.79 -10.15
CA GLY A 98 5.05 -8.12 -11.58
C GLY A 98 4.24 -7.19 -12.49
N HIS A 99 3.71 -6.08 -11.97
CA HIS A 99 2.94 -5.09 -12.75
C HIS A 99 3.71 -3.78 -12.90
N PRO A 100 3.59 -3.10 -14.06
CA PRO A 100 4.09 -1.74 -14.21
C PRO A 100 3.49 -0.81 -13.16
N ALA A 101 4.34 -0.02 -12.52
CA ALA A 101 3.95 0.88 -11.44
C ALA A 101 4.53 2.29 -11.63
N GLN A 102 3.80 3.27 -11.12
CA GLN A 102 4.26 4.65 -11.00
C GLN A 102 4.63 4.91 -9.55
N ILE A 103 5.78 5.54 -9.33
CA ILE A 103 6.22 5.98 -8.00
C ILE A 103 6.27 7.50 -7.98
N VAL A 104 5.56 8.11 -7.04
CA VAL A 104 5.55 9.57 -6.88
C VAL A 104 6.03 9.93 -5.49
N TRP A 105 7.16 10.64 -5.44
CA TRP A 105 7.75 11.18 -4.21
C TRP A 105 7.41 12.67 -4.06
N LYS A 106 6.87 13.07 -2.91
CA LYS A 106 6.49 14.45 -2.61
C LYS A 106 6.84 14.80 -1.17
N ARG A 107 7.25 16.05 -0.94
CA ARG A 107 7.35 16.64 0.40
C ARG A 107 6.37 17.79 0.52
N ARG A 108 5.62 17.84 1.61
CA ARG A 108 4.63 18.90 1.86
C ARG A 108 4.74 19.39 3.29
N ARG A 109 4.52 20.69 3.50
CA ARG A 109 4.39 21.23 4.86
C ARG A 109 2.98 20.96 5.40
N ARG A 110 2.86 20.42 6.61
CA ARG A 110 1.60 20.06 7.29
C ARG A 110 1.58 20.58 8.73
N GLY A 111 0.38 20.76 9.27
CA GLY A 111 0.13 21.22 10.64
C GLY A 111 -0.16 22.71 10.74
N LEU A 112 -0.58 23.16 11.93
CA LEU A 112 -0.80 24.57 12.23
C LEU A 112 0.51 25.33 11.97
N PHE A 113 0.46 26.40 11.17
CA PHE A 113 1.62 27.17 10.70
C PHE A 113 2.65 26.40 9.86
N GLN A 114 2.29 25.28 9.22
CA GLN A 114 3.18 24.59 8.27
C GLN A 114 4.55 24.16 8.84
N ARG A 115 4.62 23.93 10.16
CA ARG A 115 5.89 23.70 10.88
C ARG A 115 6.59 22.39 10.52
N TRP A 116 5.88 21.43 9.96
CA TRP A 116 6.42 20.09 9.74
C TRP A 116 6.45 19.74 8.27
N THR A 117 7.60 19.29 7.77
CA THR A 117 7.68 18.65 6.45
C THR A 117 7.31 17.18 6.59
N VAL A 118 6.33 16.74 5.81
CA VAL A 118 5.90 15.36 5.71
C VAL A 118 6.27 14.85 4.32
N THR A 119 6.90 13.67 4.28
CA THR A 119 7.21 12.95 3.05
C THR A 119 6.03 12.07 2.68
N TYR A 120 5.73 12.00 1.39
CA TYR A 120 4.68 11.18 0.78
C TYR A 120 5.30 10.39 -0.37
N VAL A 121 5.14 9.07 -0.31
CA VAL A 121 5.56 8.15 -1.37
C VAL A 121 4.34 7.37 -1.83
N THR A 122 3.95 7.55 -3.09
CA THR A 122 2.77 6.91 -3.66
C THR A 122 3.18 5.89 -4.71
N LEU A 123 2.76 4.65 -4.53
CA LEU A 123 2.77 3.58 -5.52
C LEU A 123 1.40 3.50 -6.18
N THR A 124 1.34 3.54 -7.51
CA THR A 124 0.09 3.30 -8.26
C THR A 124 0.32 2.25 -9.32
N PHE A 125 -0.51 1.21 -9.35
CA PHE A 125 -0.42 0.13 -10.34
C PHE A 125 -1.78 -0.48 -10.66
N HIS A 126 -1.84 -1.20 -11.78
CA HIS A 126 -3.02 -1.94 -12.23
C HIS A 126 -2.78 -3.44 -12.08
N CYS A 127 -3.70 -4.14 -11.43
CA CYS A 127 -3.71 -5.59 -11.38
C CYS A 127 -4.77 -6.13 -12.36
N PRO A 128 -4.37 -6.74 -13.50
CA PRO A 128 -5.32 -7.27 -14.48
C PRO A 128 -6.09 -8.50 -13.98
N HIS A 129 -5.51 -9.28 -13.08
CA HIS A 129 -6.13 -10.49 -12.51
C HIS A 129 -7.39 -10.16 -11.69
N THR A 130 -7.30 -9.11 -10.86
CA THR A 130 -8.41 -8.64 -10.03
C THR A 130 -9.15 -7.45 -10.66
N ARG A 131 -8.68 -6.93 -11.80
CA ARG A 131 -9.22 -5.76 -12.52
C ARG A 131 -9.33 -4.51 -11.63
N ARG A 132 -8.25 -4.21 -10.90
CA ARG A 132 -8.19 -3.10 -9.93
C ARG A 132 -7.04 -2.15 -10.22
N TYR A 133 -7.31 -0.86 -10.04
CA TYR A 133 -6.27 0.12 -9.76
C TYR A 133 -6.03 0.17 -8.25
N LEU A 134 -4.78 0.00 -7.86
CA LEU A 134 -4.34 0.09 -6.48
C LEU A 134 -3.44 1.31 -6.33
N LYS A 135 -3.75 2.16 -5.36
CA LYS A 135 -2.90 3.25 -4.90
C LYS A 135 -2.50 2.94 -3.45
N VAL A 136 -1.20 2.86 -3.19
CA VAL A 136 -0.63 2.70 -1.85
C VAL A 136 0.22 3.93 -1.55
N GLU A 137 -0.12 4.66 -0.50
CA GLU A 137 0.57 5.88 -0.10
C GLU A 137 1.18 5.69 1.28
N PHE A 138 2.50 5.81 1.36
CA PHE A 138 3.25 5.88 2.60
C PHE A 138 3.49 7.34 2.93
N SER A 139 3.20 7.76 4.17
CA SER A 139 3.46 9.14 4.57
C SER A 139 3.89 9.28 6.01
N GLY A 140 4.80 10.20 6.28
CA GLY A 140 5.33 10.35 7.63
C GLY A 140 6.52 11.29 7.69
N ARG A 141 7.22 11.21 8.82
CA ARG A 141 8.45 11.96 9.07
C ARG A 141 9.69 11.08 9.37
N PRO A 142 9.76 9.78 9.00
CA PRO A 142 11.02 9.06 9.14
C PRO A 142 12.04 9.56 8.08
N PRO A 143 13.32 9.20 8.22
CA PRO A 143 14.33 9.46 7.19
C PRO A 143 13.94 8.87 5.83
N ASP A 144 14.52 9.39 4.75
CA ASP A 144 14.25 8.88 3.39
C ASP A 144 14.58 7.38 3.25
N GLU A 145 15.64 6.92 3.95
CA GLU A 145 16.05 5.52 4.03
C GLU A 145 14.90 4.57 4.43
N ALA A 146 14.02 5.02 5.33
CA ALA A 146 12.87 4.23 5.75
C ALA A 146 11.87 4.00 4.60
N PHE A 147 11.63 5.03 3.79
CA PHE A 147 10.75 4.94 2.63
C PHE A 147 11.39 4.12 1.51
N GLU A 148 12.70 4.27 1.28
CA GLU A 148 13.44 3.48 0.32
C GLU A 148 13.42 1.99 0.66
N GLU A 149 13.59 1.65 1.94
CA GLU A 149 13.53 0.29 2.44
C GLU A 149 12.15 -0.35 2.20
N VAL A 150 11.07 0.37 2.52
CA VAL A 150 9.69 -0.11 2.25
C VAL A 150 9.42 -0.22 0.74
N LEU A 151 9.88 0.74 -0.08
CA LEU A 151 9.75 0.69 -1.53
C LEU A 151 10.50 -0.50 -2.14
N GLN A 152 11.70 -0.79 -1.64
CA GLN A 152 12.46 -1.95 -2.06
C GLN A 152 11.72 -3.25 -1.72
N ALA A 153 11.06 -3.35 -0.57
CA ALA A 153 10.27 -4.53 -0.23
C ALA A 153 8.95 -4.62 -1.02
N ALA A 154 8.35 -3.47 -1.39
CA ALA A 154 7.09 -3.41 -2.13
C ALA A 154 7.11 -4.15 -3.48
N ARG A 155 8.28 -4.37 -4.08
CA ARG A 155 8.41 -5.20 -5.30
C ARG A 155 7.87 -6.64 -5.11
N TYR A 156 7.90 -7.14 -3.88
CA TYR A 156 7.46 -8.48 -3.48
C TYR A 156 6.02 -8.52 -2.96
N LEU A 157 5.29 -7.40 -2.99
CA LEU A 157 3.88 -7.38 -2.57
C LEU A 157 3.02 -8.30 -3.44
N ARG A 158 1.88 -8.75 -2.91
CA ARG A 158 0.92 -9.58 -3.63
C ARG A 158 -0.41 -8.86 -3.75
N CYS A 159 -0.96 -8.79 -4.96
CA CYS A 159 -2.21 -8.09 -5.26
C CYS A 159 -3.28 -8.99 -5.89
N HIS A 160 -2.98 -10.28 -6.02
CA HIS A 160 -3.84 -11.39 -6.41
C HIS A 160 -3.24 -12.67 -5.81
#